data_AF-A0A4R7RUB8-F1
#
_entry.id   AF-A0A4R7RUB8-F1
#
_cell.length_a   1.000
_cell.length_b   1.000
_cell.length_c   1.000
_cell.angle_alpha   90.00
_cell.angle_beta   90.00
_cell.angle_gamma   90.00
#
_symmetry.space_group_name_H-M   'P 1'
#
loop_
_entity.id
_entity.type
_entity.pdbx_description
1 polymer ?
#
loop_
_entity_poly.entity_id
_entity_poly.type
_entity_poly.pdbx_seq_one_letter_code
_entity_poly.pdbx_strand_id
1 'polypeptide(L)'
;MNCADLLLKFIQVLATTSIGVATGIIAYHQFRLARHKLKADLFDKRLQVFFATREYLNSILGSGKIDGSALFQFYLAVSHAEFLFGPEIKDYLQDLDKRGHALKTAFDSGKGSDLPAGDPRKLEAIGLENQIFESMVGEIGTLRKKFTPYLDIYNFD
;
A
#
# COMPACT_ATOMS: atom_id res chain seq x y z
N MET A 1 42.90 -24.08 -50.21
CA MET A 1 41.81 -23.44 -49.44
C MET A 1 40.81 -22.95 -50.45
N ASN A 2 39.64 -23.58 -50.54
CA ASN A 2 38.72 -23.34 -51.65
C ASN A 2 37.90 -22.07 -51.39
N CYS A 3 37.51 -21.36 -52.46
CA CYS A 3 36.71 -20.13 -52.39
C CYS A 3 35.44 -20.30 -51.53
N ALA A 4 34.83 -21.49 -51.57
CA ALA A 4 33.68 -21.86 -50.77
C ALA A 4 33.96 -21.83 -49.25
N ASP A 5 35.15 -22.26 -48.80
CA ASP A 5 35.52 -22.26 -47.39
C ASP A 5 35.69 -20.83 -46.85
N LEU A 6 36.20 -19.93 -47.70
CA LEU A 6 36.37 -18.52 -47.36
C LEU A 6 35.01 -17.84 -47.19
N LEU A 7 34.08 -18.09 -48.13
CA LEU A 7 32.73 -17.55 -48.11
C LEU A 7 31.93 -18.03 -46.88
N LEU A 8 32.06 -19.31 -46.54
CA LEU A 8 31.39 -19.90 -45.38
C LEU A 8 31.88 -19.28 -44.06
N LYS A 9 33.19 -19.01 -43.93
CA LYS A 9 33.75 -18.30 -42.77
C LYS A 9 33.24 -16.86 -42.65
N PHE A 10 33.13 -16.13 -43.77
CA PHE A 10 32.59 -14.77 -43.74
C PHE A 10 31.12 -14.74 -43.29
N ILE A 11 30.29 -15.67 -43.79
CA ILE A 11 28.90 -15.79 -43.36
C ILE A 11 28.81 -16.10 -41.86
N GLN A 12 29.64 -17.03 -41.36
CA GLN A 12 29.64 -17.39 -39.94
C GLN A 12 30.04 -16.22 -39.04
N VAL A 13 31.08 -15.46 -39.40
CA VAL A 13 31.51 -14.28 -38.64
C VAL A 13 30.44 -13.18 -38.68
N LEU A 14 29.85 -12.92 -39.86
CA LEU A 14 28.79 -11.94 -40.00
C LEU A 14 27.55 -12.31 -39.18
N ALA A 15 27.15 -13.60 -39.20
CA ALA A 15 26.05 -14.11 -38.41
C ALA A 15 26.33 -14.02 -36.90
N THR A 16 27.53 -14.38 -36.45
CA THR A 16 27.89 -14.31 -35.02
C THR A 16 27.92 -12.86 -34.54
N THR A 17 28.47 -11.96 -35.36
CA THR A 17 28.52 -10.53 -35.06
C THR A 17 27.13 -9.90 -35.04
N SER A 18 26.25 -10.25 -36.00
CA SER A 18 24.89 -9.72 -36.05
C SER A 18 24.05 -10.21 -34.88
N ILE A 19 24.20 -11.48 -34.48
CA ILE A 19 23.57 -12.02 -33.26
C ILE A 19 24.07 -11.25 -32.03
N GLY A 20 25.38 -11.03 -31.89
CA GLY A 20 25.94 -10.29 -30.77
C GLY A 20 25.38 -8.86 -30.66
N VAL A 21 25.29 -8.15 -31.79
CA VAL A 21 24.69 -6.80 -31.85
C VAL A 21 23.21 -6.85 -31.47
N ALA A 22 22.45 -7.78 -32.04
CA ALA A 22 21.03 -7.94 -31.74
C ALA A 22 20.80 -8.25 -30.25
N THR A 23 21.57 -9.17 -29.67
CA THR A 23 21.52 -9.50 -28.24
C THR A 23 21.84 -8.28 -27.37
N GLY A 24 22.86 -7.48 -27.73
CA GLY A 24 23.21 -6.25 -27.02
C GLY A 24 22.06 -5.23 -27.01
N ILE A 25 21.41 -5.03 -28.16
CA ILE A 25 20.24 -4.14 -28.28
C ILE A 25 19.09 -4.66 -27.42
N ILE A 26 18.76 -5.95 -27.51
CA ILE A 26 17.67 -6.57 -26.73
C ILE A 26 17.95 -6.44 -25.23
N ALA A 27 19.18 -6.71 -24.78
CA ALA A 27 19.56 -6.59 -23.37
C ALA A 27 19.39 -5.15 -22.84
N TYR A 28 19.77 -4.14 -23.64
CA TYR A 28 19.55 -2.74 -23.28
C TYR A 28 18.06 -2.41 -23.13
N HIS A 29 17.21 -2.88 -24.04
CA HIS A 29 15.76 -2.71 -23.94
C HIS A 29 15.17 -3.44 -22.72
N GLN A 30 15.61 -4.66 -22.45
CA GLN A 30 15.17 -5.42 -21.27
C GLN A 30 15.55 -4.72 -19.97
N PHE A 31 16.76 -4.15 -19.88
CA PHE A 31 17.18 -3.39 -18.70
C PHE A 31 16.28 -2.17 -18.46
N ARG A 32 16.00 -1.39 -19.52
CA ARG A 32 15.08 -0.25 -19.41
C ARG A 32 13.67 -0.68 -19.02
N LEU A 33 13.15 -1.75 -19.61
CA LEU A 33 11.83 -2.29 -19.30
C LEU A 33 11.75 -2.76 -17.84
N ALA A 34 12.78 -3.44 -17.34
CA ALA A 34 12.84 -3.89 -15.95
C ALA A 34 12.82 -2.71 -14.96
N ARG A 35 13.48 -1.60 -15.28
CA ARG A 35 13.45 -0.37 -14.47
C ARG A 35 12.05 0.26 -14.44
N HIS A 36 11.37 0.32 -15.59
CA HIS A 36 9.99 0.81 -15.65
C HIS A 36 9.03 -0.10 -14.89
N LYS A 37 9.20 -1.42 -15.04
CA LYS A 37 8.40 -2.42 -14.32
C LYS A 37 8.56 -2.30 -12.81
N LEU A 38 9.79 -2.12 -12.31
CA LEU A 38 10.03 -1.90 -10.88
C LEU A 38 9.30 -0.66 -10.34
N LYS A 39 9.28 0.44 -11.09
CA LYS A 39 8.53 1.66 -10.71
C LYS A 39 7.02 1.40 -10.68
N ALA A 40 6.48 0.70 -11.67
CA ALA A 40 5.07 0.32 -11.70
C ALA A 40 4.70 -0.63 -10.54
N ASP A 41 5.51 -1.66 -10.27
CA ASP A 41 5.29 -2.60 -9.18
C ASP A 41 5.32 -1.89 -7.81
N LEU A 42 6.22 -0.92 -7.63
CA LEU A 42 6.29 -0.11 -6.41
C LEU A 42 5.04 0.78 -6.25
N PHE A 43 4.61 1.42 -7.35
CA PHE A 43 3.38 2.22 -7.36
C PHE A 43 2.16 1.39 -6.99
N ASP A 44 1.97 0.22 -7.62
CA ASP A 44 0.83 -0.66 -7.36
C ASP A 44 0.79 -1.09 -5.90
N LYS A 45 1.93 -1.47 -5.32
CA LYS A 45 2.04 -1.82 -3.89
C LYS A 45 1.67 -0.66 -2.97
N ARG A 46 2.14 0.55 -3.27
CA ARG A 46 1.79 1.75 -2.48
C ARG A 46 0.30 2.09 -2.60
N LEU A 47 -0.26 1.91 -3.79
CA LEU A 47 -1.67 2.16 -4.06
C LEU A 47 -2.57 1.17 -3.30
N GLN A 48 -2.15 -0.09 -3.16
CA GLN A 48 -2.86 -1.09 -2.35
C GLN A 48 -2.97 -0.66 -0.88
N VAL A 49 -1.89 -0.16 -0.27
CA VAL A 49 -1.91 0.34 1.12
C VAL A 49 -2.86 1.55 1.26
N PHE A 50 -2.84 2.46 0.29
CA PHE A 50 -3.77 3.59 0.26
C PHE A 50 -5.23 3.11 0.22
N PHE A 51 -5.56 2.16 -0.67
CA PHE A 51 -6.91 1.63 -0.77
C PHE A 51 -7.34 0.88 0.48
N ALA A 52 -6.47 0.04 1.05
CA ALA A 52 -6.75 -0.65 2.32
C ALA A 52 -7.06 0.33 3.45
N THR A 53 -6.28 1.42 3.55
CA THR A 53 -6.50 2.47 4.55
C THR A 53 -7.81 3.21 4.33
N ARG A 54 -8.13 3.53 3.06
CA ARG A 54 -9.39 4.19 2.70
C ARG A 54 -10.60 3.30 2.99
N GLU A 55 -10.53 2.03 2.63
CA GLU A 55 -11.59 1.05 2.86
C GLU A 55 -11.84 0.85 4.35
N TYR A 56 -10.76 0.73 5.13
CA TYR A 56 -10.82 0.68 6.58
C TYR A 56 -11.57 1.87 7.18
N LEU A 57 -11.17 3.10 6.85
CA LEU A 57 -11.85 4.31 7.35
C LEU A 57 -13.31 4.41 6.87
N ASN A 58 -13.59 4.01 5.63
CA ASN A 58 -14.96 3.98 5.10
C ASN A 58 -15.84 2.95 5.82
N SER A 59 -15.29 1.80 6.22
CA SER A 59 -16.03 0.77 6.96
C SER A 59 -16.49 1.28 8.33
N ILE A 60 -15.64 2.09 8.98
CA ILE A 60 -15.94 2.76 10.24
C ILE A 60 -17.04 3.78 10.01
N LEU A 61 -16.88 4.67 9.01
CA LEU A 61 -17.87 5.69 8.67
C LEU A 61 -19.26 5.09 8.38
N GLY A 62 -19.32 3.99 7.64
CA GLY A 62 -20.57 3.38 7.21
C GLY A 62 -21.32 2.62 8.32
N SER A 63 -20.60 2.01 9.26
CA SER A 63 -21.22 1.16 10.29
C SER A 63 -21.26 1.79 11.69
N GLY A 64 -20.47 2.86 11.92
CA GLY A 64 -20.32 3.49 13.24
C GLY A 64 -19.63 2.60 14.28
N LYS A 65 -19.17 1.42 13.89
CA LYS A 65 -18.45 0.47 14.73
C LYS A 65 -17.31 -0.15 13.94
N ILE A 66 -16.48 -0.92 14.62
CA ILE A 66 -15.38 -1.64 13.97
C ILE A 66 -15.45 -3.11 14.36
N ASP A 67 -15.40 -3.98 13.35
CA ASP A 67 -15.34 -5.41 13.59
C ASP A 67 -13.89 -5.84 13.86
N GLY A 68 -13.72 -6.86 14.70
CA GLY A 68 -12.40 -7.44 14.99
C GLY A 68 -11.73 -7.99 13.73
N SER A 69 -12.51 -8.53 12.78
CA SER A 69 -11.97 -9.00 11.50
C SER A 69 -11.45 -7.85 10.64
N ALA A 70 -12.13 -6.69 10.64
CA ALA A 70 -11.70 -5.50 9.90
C ALA A 70 -10.39 -4.91 10.44
N LEU A 71 -10.22 -4.90 11.77
CA LEU A 71 -8.95 -4.52 12.41
C LEU A 71 -7.80 -5.43 11.96
N PHE A 72 -8.00 -6.74 12.03
CA PHE A 72 -6.97 -7.69 11.64
C PHE A 72 -6.64 -7.61 10.15
N GLN A 73 -7.64 -7.47 9.28
CA GLN A 73 -7.41 -7.32 7.85
C GLN A 73 -6.67 -6.02 7.51
N PHE A 74 -7.00 -4.90 8.16
CA PHE A 74 -6.27 -3.66 8.01
C PHE A 74 -4.80 -3.84 8.43
N TYR A 75 -4.55 -4.40 9.62
CA TYR A 75 -3.21 -4.68 10.11
C TYR A 75 -2.37 -5.52 9.11
N LEU A 76 -2.94 -6.61 8.59
CA LEU A 76 -2.26 -7.43 7.59
C LEU A 76 -1.98 -6.66 6.29
N ALA A 77 -2.98 -5.92 5.78
CA ALA A 77 -2.88 -5.18 4.54
C ALA A 77 -1.83 -4.05 4.61
N VAL A 78 -1.56 -3.51 5.81
CA VAL A 78 -0.59 -2.43 5.99
C VAL A 78 0.74 -2.87 6.61
N SER A 79 0.87 -4.13 7.01
CA SER A 79 2.08 -4.67 7.67
C SER A 79 3.37 -4.43 6.90
N HIS A 80 3.32 -4.42 5.57
CA HIS A 80 4.45 -4.23 4.69
C HIS A 80 4.68 -2.76 4.30
N ALA A 81 3.87 -1.82 4.80
CA ALA A 81 3.97 -0.40 4.48
C ALA A 81 5.31 0.20 4.91
N GLU A 82 5.94 -0.32 5.97
CA GLU A 82 7.26 0.17 6.41
C GLU A 82 8.37 -0.01 5.38
N PHE A 83 8.21 -0.94 4.43
CA PHE A 83 9.17 -1.16 3.34
C PHE A 83 8.85 -0.31 2.10
N LEU A 84 7.63 0.20 1.99
CA LEU A 84 7.15 0.94 0.82
C LEU A 84 7.20 2.46 1.01
N PHE A 85 7.10 2.92 2.25
CA PHE A 85 6.94 4.31 2.62
C PHE A 85 7.97 4.77 3.66
N GLY A 86 8.05 6.08 3.87
CA GLY A 86 8.82 6.67 4.95
C GLY A 86 8.14 6.51 6.33
N PRO A 87 8.83 6.91 7.41
CA PRO A 87 8.34 6.79 8.79
C PRO A 87 7.00 7.51 9.00
N GLU A 88 6.74 8.60 8.29
CA GLU A 88 5.48 9.36 8.38
C GLU A 88 4.24 8.49 8.13
N ILE A 89 4.25 7.66 7.07
CA ILE A 89 3.11 6.80 6.73
C ILE A 89 3.06 5.63 7.70
N LYS A 90 4.20 5.07 8.09
CA LYS A 90 4.25 4.00 9.11
C LYS A 90 3.60 4.46 10.41
N ASP A 91 4.01 5.60 10.94
CA ASP A 91 3.53 6.13 12.21
C ASP A 91 2.03 6.48 12.10
N TYR A 92 1.61 7.03 10.97
CA TYR A 92 0.20 7.30 10.69
C TYR A 92 -0.66 6.04 10.70
N LEU A 93 -0.21 4.96 10.04
CA LEU A 93 -0.96 3.70 9.98
C LEU A 93 -1.01 3.00 11.35
N GLN A 94 0.08 3.06 12.12
CA GLN A 94 0.10 2.56 13.50
C GLN A 94 -0.83 3.35 14.42
N ASP A 95 -0.93 4.67 14.24
CA ASP A 95 -1.87 5.49 14.99
C ASP A 95 -3.33 5.16 14.64
N LEU A 96 -3.65 4.95 13.35
CA LEU A 96 -4.98 4.50 12.92
C LEU A 96 -5.36 3.13 13.48
N ASP A 97 -4.42 2.20 13.52
CA ASP A 97 -4.61 0.87 14.11
C ASP A 97 -4.92 0.95 15.61
N LYS A 98 -4.12 1.73 16.35
CA LYS A 98 -4.34 1.99 17.79
C LYS A 98 -5.70 2.63 18.05
N ARG A 99 -6.08 3.65 17.26
CA ARG A 99 -7.39 4.30 17.37
C ARG A 99 -8.53 3.34 17.06
N GLY A 100 -8.37 2.46 16.08
CA GLY A 100 -9.33 1.40 15.80
C GLY A 100 -9.54 0.44 16.96
N HIS A 101 -8.46 -0.03 17.58
CA HIS A 101 -8.53 -0.86 18.78
C HIS A 101 -9.21 -0.13 19.96
N ALA A 102 -8.88 1.16 20.15
CA ALA A 102 -9.52 1.99 21.17
C ALA A 102 -11.02 2.19 20.89
N LEU A 103 -11.41 2.42 19.63
CA LEU A 103 -12.81 2.53 19.21
C LEU A 103 -13.58 1.24 19.51
N LYS A 104 -13.01 0.07 19.18
CA LYS A 104 -13.60 -1.22 19.51
C LYS A 104 -13.80 -1.39 21.02
N THR A 105 -12.76 -1.08 21.79
CA THR A 105 -12.79 -1.23 23.25
C THR A 105 -13.83 -0.31 23.88
N ALA A 106 -13.93 0.93 23.40
CA ALA A 106 -14.93 1.90 23.84
C ALA A 106 -16.36 1.44 23.48
N PHE A 107 -16.56 0.91 22.27
CA PHE A 107 -17.83 0.32 21.87
C PHE A 107 -18.24 -0.86 22.79
N ASP A 108 -17.33 -1.81 23.00
CA ASP A 108 -17.58 -3.00 23.83
C ASP A 108 -17.87 -2.62 25.30
N SER A 109 -17.23 -1.56 25.81
CA SER A 109 -17.45 -1.03 27.17
C SER A 109 -18.68 -0.12 27.28
N GLY A 110 -19.13 0.45 26.16
CA GLY A 110 -20.25 1.37 26.06
C GLY A 110 -21.50 0.67 25.53
N LYS A 111 -21.80 0.88 24.24
CA LYS A 111 -23.01 0.37 23.58
C LYS A 111 -23.10 -1.16 23.56
N GLY A 112 -21.96 -1.86 23.52
CA GLY A 112 -21.86 -3.32 23.54
C GLY A 112 -21.88 -3.96 24.92
N SER A 113 -21.87 -3.16 26.00
CA SER A 113 -21.83 -3.68 27.37
C SER A 113 -23.22 -4.00 27.93
N ASP A 114 -23.27 -4.98 28.84
CA ASP A 114 -24.46 -5.34 29.62
C ASP A 114 -24.75 -4.35 30.78
N LEU A 115 -23.99 -3.25 30.89
CA LEU A 115 -24.19 -2.26 31.93
C LEU A 115 -25.56 -1.56 31.78
N PRO A 116 -26.24 -1.22 32.90
CA PRO A 116 -27.51 -0.51 32.86
C PRO A 116 -27.43 0.82 32.11
N ALA A 117 -28.55 1.20 31.48
CA ALA A 117 -28.69 2.54 30.91
C ALA A 117 -28.55 3.60 32.02
N GLY A 118 -27.62 4.55 31.84
CA GLY A 118 -27.32 5.59 32.82
C GLY A 118 -26.14 5.29 33.74
N ASP A 119 -25.50 4.11 33.66
CA ASP A 119 -24.24 3.85 34.36
C ASP A 119 -23.17 4.85 33.88
N PRO A 120 -22.50 5.59 34.79
CA PRO A 120 -21.47 6.58 34.42
C PRO A 120 -20.36 6.01 33.53
N ARG A 121 -19.95 4.74 33.75
CA ARG A 121 -18.89 4.08 32.97
C ARG A 121 -19.34 3.84 31.54
N LYS A 122 -20.61 3.45 31.34
CA LYS A 122 -21.20 3.25 30.02
C LYS A 122 -21.30 4.57 29.27
N LEU A 123 -21.70 5.64 29.95
CA LEU A 123 -21.78 6.99 29.36
C LEU A 123 -20.41 7.54 28.97
N GLU A 124 -19.41 7.34 29.84
CA GLU A 124 -18.01 7.72 29.56
C GLU A 124 -17.46 6.98 28.33
N ALA A 125 -17.68 5.67 28.24
CA ALA A 125 -17.26 4.86 27.11
C ALA A 125 -17.93 5.29 25.79
N ILE A 126 -19.23 5.64 25.80
CA ILE A 126 -19.94 6.17 24.63
C ILE A 126 -19.37 7.52 24.20
N GLY A 127 -19.03 8.40 25.15
CA GLY A 127 -18.39 9.68 24.85
C GLY A 127 -17.03 9.50 24.17
N LEU A 128 -16.21 8.58 24.70
CA LEU A 128 -14.92 8.23 24.12
C LEU A 128 -15.06 7.61 22.72
N GLU A 129 -16.02 6.70 22.53
CA GLU A 129 -16.34 6.08 21.23
C GLU A 129 -16.63 7.16 20.18
N ASN A 130 -17.51 8.11 20.51
CA ASN A 130 -17.88 9.20 19.60
C ASN A 130 -16.67 10.10 19.28
N GLN A 131 -15.86 10.46 20.28
CA GLN A 131 -14.66 11.28 20.08
C GLN A 131 -13.66 10.60 19.13
N ILE A 132 -13.39 9.30 19.34
CA ILE A 132 -12.47 8.54 18.48
C ILE A 132 -13.05 8.44 17.07
N PHE A 133 -14.34 8.10 16.95
CA PHE A 133 -15.02 8.01 15.67
C PHE A 133 -14.91 9.31 14.87
N GLU A 134 -15.24 10.45 15.47
CA GLU A 134 -15.14 11.78 14.84
C GLU A 134 -13.70 12.07 14.38
N SER A 135 -12.70 11.74 15.21
CA SER A 135 -11.29 11.91 14.84
C SER A 135 -10.89 11.06 13.63
N MET A 136 -11.39 9.81 13.52
CA MET A 136 -11.06 8.91 12.42
C MET A 136 -11.78 9.30 11.13
N VAL A 137 -13.04 9.75 11.23
CA VAL A 137 -13.79 10.28 10.07
C VAL A 137 -13.11 11.54 9.51
N GLY A 138 -12.59 12.41 10.39
CA GLY A 138 -11.80 13.59 9.97
C GLY A 138 -10.56 13.25 9.14
N GLU A 139 -9.94 12.08 9.35
CA GLU A 139 -8.77 11.64 8.60
C GLU A 139 -9.07 11.29 7.14
N ILE A 140 -10.32 10.97 6.80
CA ILE A 140 -10.71 10.64 5.41
C ILE A 140 -10.37 11.79 4.46
N GLY A 141 -10.54 13.03 4.92
CA GLY A 141 -10.20 14.23 4.15
C GLY A 141 -8.69 14.48 3.99
N THR A 142 -7.88 13.99 4.93
CA THR A 142 -6.42 14.19 4.93
C THR A 142 -5.67 13.04 4.27
N LEU A 143 -6.30 11.86 4.16
CA LEU A 143 -5.70 10.62 3.66
C LEU A 143 -5.02 10.81 2.30
N ARG A 144 -5.73 11.39 1.34
CA ARG A 144 -5.16 11.64 0.00
C ARG A 144 -3.91 12.51 0.09
N LYS A 145 -3.94 13.58 0.89
CA LYS A 145 -2.82 14.51 1.04
C LYS A 145 -1.56 13.82 1.59
N LYS A 146 -1.72 12.91 2.57
CA LYS A 146 -0.62 12.13 3.16
C LYS A 146 0.01 11.16 2.15
N PHE A 147 -0.80 10.51 1.31
CA PHE A 147 -0.30 9.51 0.36
C PHE A 147 0.18 10.09 -0.98
N THR A 148 -0.29 11.29 -1.39
CA THR A 148 0.09 11.93 -2.67
C THR A 148 1.60 11.94 -2.94
N PRO A 149 2.49 12.31 -1.99
CA PRO A 149 3.93 12.34 -2.25
C PRO A 149 4.51 10.99 -2.69
N TYR A 150 3.86 9.88 -2.35
CA TYR A 150 4.31 8.52 -2.65
C TYR A 150 3.60 7.89 -3.85
N LEU A 151 2.48 8.47 -4.28
CA LEU A 151 1.64 8.01 -5.40
C LEU A 151 1.75 8.90 -6.64
N ASP A 152 2.60 9.93 -6.62
CA ASP A 152 2.86 10.73 -7.81
C ASP A 152 3.83 10.01 -8.74
N ILE A 153 3.32 9.56 -9.90
CA ILE A 153 4.08 8.83 -10.92
C ILE A 153 5.22 9.69 -11.49
N TYR A 154 5.10 11.02 -11.42
CA TYR A 154 6.10 11.95 -11.93
C TYR A 154 7.24 12.22 -10.94
N ASN A 155 7.11 11.84 -9.66
CA ASN A 155 8.14 12.03 -8.62
C ASN A 155 8.95 10.77 -8.30
N PHE A 156 8.86 9.72 -9.13
CA PHE A 156 9.77 8.57 -9.02
C PHE A 156 11.09 8.92 -9.69
N ASP A 157 12.05 9.48 -8.94
CA ASP A 157 13.44 9.60 -9.39
C ASP A 157 14.12 8.22 -9.48
#